data_AF-A0A960RP93-F1
#
_entry.id   AF-A0A960RP93-F1
#
_cell.length_a   1.000
_cell.length_b   1.000
_cell.length_c   1.000
_cell.angle_alpha   90.00
_cell.angle_beta   90.00
_cell.angle_gamma   90.00
#
_symmetry.space_group_name_H-M   'P 1'
#
loop_
_entity.id
_entity.type
_entity.pdbx_description
1 polymer ?
#
loop_
_entity_poly.entity_id
_entity_poly.type
_entity_poly.pdbx_seq_one_letter_code
_entity_poly.pdbx_strand_id
1 'polypeptide(L)'
;MKAWEAYLNKLSLRLGPKIVSRWLTPLKTVRFDAGNLYLEAKDSFQAMWFKEHIEPLLKKEFISESGRPIKVHLSVKNETATKKVAPEPLLQKITY
;
A
#
# COMPACT_ATOMS: atom_id res chain seq x y z
N MET A 1 -13.46 6.76 -0.12
CA MET A 1 -13.62 6.48 1.33
C MET A 1 -13.08 7.69 2.08
N LYS A 2 -13.90 8.31 2.94
CA LYS A 2 -13.61 9.63 3.54
C LYS A 2 -12.26 9.73 4.25
N ALA A 3 -11.82 8.68 4.97
CA ALA A 3 -10.55 8.69 5.70
C ALA A 3 -9.32 8.78 4.77
N TRP A 4 -9.32 8.01 3.66
CA TRP A 4 -8.26 8.07 2.67
C TRP A 4 -8.25 9.41 1.93
N GLU A 5 -9.41 9.92 1.54
CA GLU A 5 -9.55 11.20 0.86
C GLU A 5 -9.13 12.38 1.77
N ALA A 6 -9.47 12.34 3.06
CA ALA A 6 -9.00 13.30 4.04
C ALA A 6 -7.47 13.22 4.23
N TYR A 7 -6.90 12.03 4.20
CA TYR A 7 -5.45 11.83 4.27
C TYR A 7 -4.73 12.37 3.03
N LEU A 8 -5.29 12.14 1.83
CA LEU A 8 -4.79 12.73 0.59
C LEU A 8 -4.79 14.26 0.64
N ASN A 9 -5.82 14.88 1.21
CA ASN A 9 -5.85 16.33 1.41
C ASN A 9 -4.75 16.83 2.35
N LYS A 10 -4.49 16.13 3.45
CA LYS A 10 -3.35 16.46 4.35
C LYS A 10 -2.01 16.32 3.63
N LEU A 11 -1.83 15.26 2.86
CA LEU A 11 -0.63 15.06 2.04
C LEU A 11 -0.49 16.15 0.99
N SER A 12 -1.60 16.60 0.39
CA SER A 12 -1.62 17.68 -0.60
C SER A 12 -1.17 19.01 0.00
N LEU A 13 -1.54 19.30 1.25
CA LEU A 13 -1.05 20.47 1.98
C LEU A 13 0.45 20.38 2.29
N ARG A 14 0.97 19.18 2.57
CA ARG A 14 2.36 18.98 2.98
C ARG A 14 3.36 18.86 1.81
N LEU A 15 3.02 18.05 0.82
CA LEU A 15 3.87 17.75 -0.36
C LEU A 15 3.53 18.67 -1.54
N GLY A 16 2.32 19.22 -1.56
CA GLY A 16 1.80 20.02 -2.66
C GLY A 16 0.83 19.23 -3.55
N PRO A 17 -0.23 19.88 -4.05
CA PRO A 17 -1.28 19.24 -4.85
C PRO A 17 -0.75 18.64 -6.16
N LYS A 18 0.33 19.22 -6.72
CA LYS A 18 0.98 18.69 -7.92
C LYS A 18 1.59 17.31 -7.69
N ILE A 19 2.22 17.08 -6.54
CA ILE A 19 2.82 15.78 -6.20
C ILE A 19 1.73 14.74 -5.98
N VAL A 20 0.68 15.10 -5.23
CA VAL A 20 -0.47 14.21 -5.03
C VAL A 20 -1.15 13.88 -6.36
N SER A 21 -1.31 14.85 -7.24
CA SER A 21 -1.90 14.59 -8.54
C SER A 21 -1.01 13.73 -9.45
N ARG A 22 0.33 13.89 -9.37
CA ARG A 22 1.29 13.10 -10.15
C ARG A 22 1.40 11.65 -9.66
N TRP A 23 1.39 11.44 -8.34
CA TRP A 23 1.73 10.15 -7.72
C TRP A 23 0.55 9.43 -7.09
N LEU A 24 -0.46 10.14 -6.57
CA LEU A 24 -1.63 9.54 -5.89
C LEU A 24 -2.89 9.48 -6.78
N THR A 25 -3.05 10.37 -7.77
CA THR A 25 -4.14 10.22 -8.77
C THR A 25 -4.05 8.94 -9.62
N PRO A 26 -2.87 8.47 -10.06
CA PRO A 26 -2.79 7.22 -10.80
C PRO A 26 -2.91 5.98 -9.89
N LEU A 27 -2.84 6.15 -8.57
CA LEU A 27 -3.02 5.07 -7.61
C LEU A 27 -4.51 4.73 -7.52
N LYS A 28 -4.87 3.53 -7.95
CA LYS A 28 -6.26 3.06 -7.87
C LYS A 28 -6.50 2.42 -6.51
N THR A 29 -7.49 2.92 -5.77
CA THR A 29 -7.92 2.26 -4.53
C THR A 29 -8.70 1.00 -4.89
N VAL A 30 -8.11 -0.17 -4.60
CA VAL A 30 -8.68 -1.47 -4.95
C VAL A 30 -9.71 -1.90 -3.92
N ARG A 31 -9.32 -1.91 -2.65
CA ARG A 31 -10.17 -2.31 -1.53
C ARG A 31 -9.71 -1.69 -0.22
N PHE A 32 -10.61 -1.62 0.74
CA PHE A 32 -10.30 -1.29 2.13
C PHE A 32 -11.09 -2.24 3.04
N ASP A 33 -10.41 -2.89 3.98
CA ASP A 33 -11.01 -3.89 4.86
C ASP A 33 -10.37 -3.89 6.25
N ALA A 34 -11.18 -3.68 7.29
CA ALA A 34 -10.83 -3.83 8.72
C ALA A 34 -9.42 -3.38 9.15
N GLY A 35 -8.90 -2.28 8.57
CA GLY A 35 -7.54 -1.79 8.84
C GLY A 35 -6.48 -2.19 7.81
N ASN A 36 -6.88 -2.63 6.63
CA ASN A 36 -6.01 -2.89 5.49
C ASN A 36 -6.50 -2.08 4.28
N LEU A 37 -5.63 -1.24 3.72
CA LEU A 37 -5.88 -0.46 2.52
C LEU A 37 -5.11 -1.07 1.36
N TYR A 38 -5.81 -1.49 0.31
CA TYR A 38 -5.23 -2.04 -0.90
C TYR A 38 -5.22 -0.98 -2.00
N LEU A 39 -4.03 -0.61 -2.44
CA LEU A 39 -3.78 0.35 -3.51
C LEU A 39 -3.09 -0.37 -4.68
N GLU A 40 -3.40 0.07 -5.88
CA GLU A 40 -2.77 -0.40 -7.11
C GLU A 40 -2.00 0.75 -7.76
N ALA A 41 -0.68 0.61 -7.79
CA ALA A 41 0.23 1.47 -8.53
C ALA A 41 0.27 1.05 -10.00
N LYS A 42 0.53 2.03 -10.87
CA LYS A 42 0.72 1.79 -12.30
C LYS A 42 2.03 1.07 -12.59
N ASP A 43 3.11 1.49 -11.92
CA ASP A 43 4.48 1.03 -12.17
C ASP A 43 5.29 0.88 -10.86
N SER A 44 6.36 0.08 -10.89
CA SER A 44 7.21 -0.20 -9.71
C SER A 44 7.90 1.06 -9.16
N PHE A 45 8.18 2.06 -9.99
CA PHE A 45 8.72 3.36 -9.55
C PHE A 45 7.72 4.13 -8.67
N GLN A 46 6.45 4.15 -9.06
CA GLN A 46 5.39 4.73 -8.25
C GLN A 46 5.25 3.99 -6.92
N ALA A 47 5.41 2.66 -6.95
CA ALA A 47 5.40 1.87 -5.74
C ALA A 47 6.58 2.12 -4.80
N MET A 48 7.78 2.30 -5.36
CA MET A 48 8.96 2.65 -4.60
C MET A 48 8.83 4.03 -3.95
N TRP A 49 8.42 5.04 -4.73
CA TRP A 49 8.20 6.40 -4.21
C TRP A 49 7.15 6.42 -3.09
N PHE A 50 6.07 5.65 -3.24
CA PHE A 50 5.05 5.52 -2.21
C PHE A 50 5.63 4.91 -0.92
N LYS A 51 6.45 3.87 -1.03
CA LYS A 51 7.10 3.27 0.14
C LYS A 51 8.02 4.24 0.85
N GLU A 52 8.76 5.05 0.11
CA GLU A 52 9.74 5.95 0.70
C GLU A 52 9.09 7.18 1.34
N HIS A 53 8.11 7.79 0.67
CA HIS A 53 7.48 9.03 1.13
C HIS A 53 6.18 8.84 1.89
N ILE A 54 5.37 7.82 1.55
CA ILE A 54 4.02 7.65 2.11
C ILE A 54 4.00 6.60 3.23
N GLU A 55 4.73 5.48 3.11
CA GLU A 55 4.80 4.46 4.18
C GLU A 55 5.19 5.00 5.56
N PRO A 56 6.23 5.85 5.72
CA PRO A 56 6.56 6.40 7.05
C PRO A 56 5.47 7.34 7.59
N LEU A 57 4.75 8.03 6.71
CA LEU A 57 3.65 8.91 7.10
C LEU A 57 2.43 8.10 7.54
N LEU A 58 2.16 6.98 6.86
CA LEU A 58 1.05 6.09 7.19
C LEU A 58 1.27 5.45 8.56
N LYS A 59 2.48 4.95 8.83
CA LYS A 59 2.82 4.35 10.13
C LYS A 59 2.65 5.34 11.30
N LYS A 60 2.87 6.64 11.06
CA LYS A 60 2.75 7.68 12.09
C LYS A 60 1.33 8.21 12.26
N GLU A 61 0.61 8.44 11.17
CA GLU A 61 -0.62 9.25 11.20
C GLU A 61 -1.87 8.49 10.72
N PHE A 62 -1.72 7.31 10.13
CA PHE A 62 -2.83 6.56 9.55
C PHE A 62 -3.29 5.44 10.50
N ILE A 63 -3.99 5.89 11.54
CA ILE A 63 -4.57 5.06 12.60
C ILE A 63 -6.08 4.98 12.35
N SER A 64 -6.66 3.80 12.50
CA SER A 64 -8.11 3.59 12.42
C SER A 64 -8.81 4.21 13.63
N GLU A 65 -10.13 4.42 13.52
CA GLU A 65 -11.01 4.86 14.62
C GLU A 65 -10.88 3.96 15.87
N SER A 66 -10.52 2.70 15.68
CA SER A 66 -10.26 1.72 16.75
C SER A 66 -8.86 1.84 17.39
N GLY A 67 -8.06 2.85 17.03
CA GLY A 67 -6.69 3.05 17.54
C GLY A 67 -5.64 2.09 16.97
N ARG A 68 -5.99 1.30 15.95
CA ARG A 68 -5.06 0.34 15.32
C ARG A 68 -4.41 0.93 14.07
N PRO A 69 -3.11 0.71 13.82
CA PRO A 69 -2.45 1.18 12.61
C PRO A 69 -3.02 0.47 11.39
N ILE A 70 -3.37 1.23 10.35
CA ILE A 70 -3.91 0.69 9.11
C ILE A 70 -2.73 0.25 8.23
N LYS A 71 -2.69 -1.02 7.84
CA LYS A 71 -1.69 -1.55 6.91
C LYS A 71 -2.05 -1.15 5.49
N VAL A 72 -1.09 -0.60 4.77
CA VAL A 72 -1.27 -0.28 3.35
C VAL A 72 -0.53 -1.29 2.51
N HIS A 73 -1.29 -2.03 1.71
CA HIS A 73 -0.80 -2.98 0.73
C HIS A 73 -0.80 -2.32 -0.63
N LEU A 74 0.37 -2.22 -1.22
CA LEU A 74 0.54 -1.67 -2.56
C LEU A 74 0.90 -2.78 -3.55
N SER A 75 0.08 -2.93 -4.59
CA SER A 75 0.31 -3.84 -5.71
C SER A 75 0.59 -3.05 -6.99
N VAL A 76 1.40 -3.59 -7.91
CA VAL A 76 1.63 -2.96 -9.22
C VAL A 76 0.71 -3.64 -10.23
N LYS A 77 0.03 -2.85 -11.07
CA LYS A 77 -1.00 -3.32 -12.03
C LYS A 77 -0.53 -4.43 -12.96
N ASN A 78 0.77 -4.48 -13.28
CA ASN A 78 1.37 -5.51 -14.12
C ASN A 78 2.04 -6.67 -13.35
N GLU A 79 1.98 -6.67 -12.01
CA GLU A 79 2.65 -7.68 -11.16
C GLU A 79 1.65 -8.66 -10.53
N THR A 80 0.49 -8.85 -11.14
CA THR A 80 -0.36 -10.02 -10.84
C THR A 80 0.26 -11.26 -11.45
N ALA A 81 1.19 -11.91 -10.74
CA ALA A 81 1.33 -13.38 -10.77
C ALA A 81 2.38 -14.00 -9.82
N THR A 82 3.32 -13.27 -9.21
CA THR A 82 4.43 -13.98 -8.51
C THR A 82 4.87 -13.30 -7.22
N LYS A 83 4.07 -13.35 -6.15
CA LYS A 83 4.59 -13.27 -4.77
C LYS A 83 3.61 -13.81 -3.73
N LYS A 84 3.37 -15.12 -3.82
CA LYS A 84 3.20 -16.01 -2.67
C LYS A 84 3.99 -17.29 -2.96
N VAL A 85 5.31 -17.19 -3.03
CA VAL A 85 6.16 -18.34 -2.67
C VAL A 85 6.46 -18.16 -1.19
N ALA A 86 5.56 -18.66 -0.36
CA ALA A 86 5.95 -19.13 0.95
C ALA A 86 6.88 -20.32 0.68
N PRO A 87 8.16 -20.31 1.11
CA PRO A 87 8.84 -21.57 1.29
C PRO A 87 8.27 -22.19 2.57
N GLU A 88 7.20 -22.99 2.47
CA GLU A 88 6.91 -23.96 3.53
C GLU A 88 7.71 -25.24 3.25
N PRO A 89 8.23 -25.89 4.32
CA PRO A 89 9.35 -26.82 4.24
C PRO A 89 8.87 -28.22 3.87
N LEU A 90 9.48 -28.84 2.86
CA LEU A 90 9.29 -30.27 2.63
C LEU A 90 10.43 -31.05 3.30
N LEU A 91 10.33 -31.20 4.61
CA LEU A 91 10.84 -32.39 5.28
C LEU A 91 9.84 -33.52 5.03
N GLN A 92 10.17 -34.46 4.14
CA GLN A 92 9.92 -35.90 4.30
C GLN A 92 10.51 -36.64 3.11
N LYS A 93 11.59 -37.41 3.35
CA LYS A 93 11.57 -38.87 3.44
C LYS A 93 11.15 -39.53 2.13
N ILE A 94 12.09 -40.12 1.38
CA ILE A 94 11.91 -41.48 0.86
C ILE A 94 13.28 -42.18 0.76
N THR A 95 13.42 -43.21 1.59
CA THR A 95 14.29 -44.38 1.49
C THR A 95 14.09 -45.12 0.16
N TYR A 96 15.15 -45.58 -0.51
CA TYR A 96 15.31 -46.95 -1.03
C TYR A 96 16.71 -47.13 -1.61
#